data_AF-R6EZT3-F1
#
_entry.id   AF-R6EZT3-F1
#
_cell.length_a   1.000
_cell.length_b   1.000
_cell.length_c   1.000
_cell.angle_alpha   90.00
_cell.angle_beta   90.00
_cell.angle_gamma   90.00
#
_symmetry.space_group_name_H-M   'P 1'
#
loop_
_entity.id
_entity.type
_entity.pdbx_description
1 polymer ?
#
loop_
_entity_poly.entity_id
_entity_poly.type
_entity_poly.pdbx_seq_one_letter_code
_entity_poly.pdbx_strand_id
1 'polypeptide(L)'
;MKEKKSIKDFPYSEPEYLMSCMDRQRDWGLVVCLIGGGQEINKGEAGISEWIASLNRSFRNWHVYMSDKLTEKEYADGKALESLDLNESQIHVNSALHLSVSMRSFRAEKLSLFVHQLLSLQKEEAALTLKELENYPIVLTRSLDKAKQWLKSHARGSERYGLLASSKAERLKAISINVRYQPDFVHWFLEDENDIRSSNALEDTLTEFKVQGLEIDWACVAWDADLRLSKDHTKWEHYQLRSGTKWQNINKPINREYQINAYRVLLTRARQGMVLVVPNGDCGVPPDETRKPEWYDGIYNYLKEIGIKEI
;
A
#
# COMPACT_ATOMS: atom_id res chain seq x y z
N MET A 1 2.53 -3.35 19.77
CA MET A 1 2.69 -3.78 21.18
C MET A 1 1.37 -3.93 21.93
N LYS A 2 0.49 -2.92 21.91
CA LYS A 2 -0.81 -2.98 22.60
C LYS A 2 -1.75 -4.07 22.08
N GLU A 3 -1.88 -4.25 20.77
CA GLU A 3 -2.79 -5.25 20.21
C GLU A 3 -2.19 -6.67 20.22
N LYS A 4 -0.94 -6.82 19.80
CA LYS A 4 -0.29 -8.14 19.70
C LYS A 4 0.26 -8.70 21.03
N LYS A 5 0.65 -7.84 21.98
CA LYS A 5 1.29 -8.24 23.24
C LYS A 5 0.60 -7.67 24.48
N SER A 6 -0.55 -7.01 24.33
CA SER A 6 -1.33 -6.40 25.43
C SER A 6 -0.58 -5.39 26.30
N ILE A 7 0.57 -4.86 25.83
CA ILE A 7 1.34 -3.84 26.55
C ILE A 7 0.73 -2.47 26.25
N LYS A 8 0.10 -1.87 27.27
CA LYS A 8 -0.41 -0.49 27.20
C LYS A 8 0.75 0.51 27.26
N ASP A 9 0.59 1.63 26.57
CA ASP A 9 1.48 2.80 26.65
C ASP A 9 2.96 2.47 26.45
N PHE A 10 3.24 1.65 25.44
CA PHE A 10 4.59 1.35 25.03
C PHE A 10 5.32 2.66 24.67
N PRO A 11 6.37 3.04 25.41
CA PRO A 11 6.87 4.42 25.41
C PRO A 11 7.82 4.73 24.26
N TYR A 12 8.17 3.72 23.45
CA TYR A 12 9.14 3.82 22.38
C TYR A 12 8.47 3.74 21.01
N SER A 13 9.03 4.45 20.03
CA SER A 13 8.78 4.13 18.62
C SER A 13 9.43 2.80 18.23
N GLU A 14 9.10 2.25 17.07
CA GLU A 14 9.75 1.02 16.58
C GLU A 14 11.28 1.17 16.42
N PRO A 15 11.79 2.23 15.75
CA PRO A 15 13.22 2.51 15.69
C PRO A 15 13.86 2.63 17.07
N GLU A 16 13.26 3.41 17.96
CA GLU A 16 13.80 3.67 19.31
C GLU A 16 13.88 2.38 20.13
N TYR A 17 12.86 1.52 20.06
CA TYR A 17 12.89 0.25 20.74
C TYR A 17 13.96 -0.70 20.18
N LEU A 18 14.06 -0.81 18.85
CA LEU A 18 15.04 -1.68 18.21
C LEU A 18 16.46 -1.24 18.54
N MET A 19 16.74 0.05 18.40
CA MET A 19 18.02 0.65 18.78
C MET A 19 18.33 0.42 20.26
N SER A 20 17.37 0.64 21.17
CA SER A 20 17.56 0.38 22.61
C SER A 20 17.94 -1.07 22.92
N CYS A 21 17.53 -2.03 22.06
CA CYS A 21 17.91 -3.42 22.21
C CYS A 21 19.35 -3.68 21.79
N MET A 22 19.78 -3.05 20.70
CA MET A 22 21.13 -3.17 20.17
C MET A 22 22.16 -2.43 21.04
N ASP A 23 21.78 -1.27 21.60
CA ASP A 23 22.63 -0.44 22.45
C ASP A 23 23.02 -1.12 23.79
N ARG A 24 22.30 -2.19 24.17
CA ARG A 24 22.64 -3.02 25.34
C ARG A 24 23.83 -3.96 25.11
N GLN A 25 24.23 -4.17 23.85
CA GLN A 25 25.38 -5.02 23.53
C GLN A 25 26.68 -4.31 23.87
N ARG A 26 27.66 -5.04 24.41
CA ARG A 26 28.92 -4.46 24.93
C ARG A 26 30.01 -4.33 23.87
N ASP A 27 29.86 -5.00 22.73
CA ASP A 27 30.83 -5.08 21.66
C ASP A 27 30.46 -4.15 20.49
N TRP A 28 29.48 -4.54 19.66
CA TRP A 28 28.99 -3.74 18.55
C TRP A 28 27.57 -4.16 18.15
N GLY A 29 26.85 -3.23 17.55
CA GLY A 29 25.55 -3.48 16.95
C GLY A 29 25.48 -2.84 15.57
N LEU A 30 24.82 -3.52 14.64
CA LEU A 30 24.52 -2.97 13.32
C LEU A 30 23.03 -3.10 13.07
N VAL A 31 22.41 -2.01 12.66
CA VAL A 31 21.02 -1.99 12.20
C VAL A 31 21.05 -1.65 10.72
N VAL A 32 20.57 -2.57 9.89
CA VAL A 32 20.43 -2.37 8.45
C VAL A 32 18.97 -2.09 8.15
N CYS A 33 18.68 -0.86 7.71
CA CYS A 33 17.34 -0.43 7.36
C CYS A 33 17.18 -0.40 5.83
N LEU A 34 16.27 -1.23 5.31
CA LEU A 34 15.82 -1.11 3.92
C LEU A 34 14.66 -0.11 3.90
N ILE A 35 14.94 1.11 3.45
CA ILE A 35 13.97 2.21 3.43
C ILE A 35 13.47 2.37 2.00
N GLY A 36 12.19 2.10 1.78
CA GLY A 36 11.48 2.45 0.56
C GLY A 36 10.41 3.49 0.87
N GLY A 37 10.30 4.53 0.04
CA GLY A 37 9.28 5.55 0.22
C GLY A 37 7.86 5.03 -0.04
N GLY A 38 6.89 5.53 0.73
CA GLY A 38 5.47 5.40 0.40
C GLY A 38 4.83 4.05 0.74
N GLN A 39 5.40 3.29 1.68
CA GLN A 39 4.79 2.07 2.22
C GLN A 39 4.47 2.17 3.71
N GLU A 40 4.59 3.37 4.29
CA GLU A 40 4.18 3.66 5.66
C GLU A 40 2.65 3.59 5.74
N ILE A 41 2.12 2.58 6.41
CA ILE A 41 0.68 2.34 6.53
C ILE A 41 0.23 2.19 7.99
N ASN A 42 1.15 1.88 8.91
CA ASN A 42 0.84 1.73 10.33
C ASN A 42 1.02 3.03 11.11
N LYS A 43 0.21 3.19 12.16
CA LYS A 43 0.33 4.32 13.08
C LYS A 43 1.70 4.28 13.79
N GLY A 44 2.49 5.33 13.59
CA GLY A 44 3.84 5.43 14.15
C GLY A 44 4.94 5.07 13.15
N GLU A 45 4.59 4.55 11.97
CA GLU A 45 5.50 4.56 10.83
C GLU A 45 5.54 5.99 10.28
N ALA A 46 6.68 6.66 10.46
CA ALA A 46 6.98 7.92 9.77
C ALA A 46 8.21 7.77 8.86
N GLY A 47 8.47 6.53 8.41
CA GLY A 47 9.60 6.18 7.56
C GLY A 47 10.93 6.57 8.19
N ILE A 48 11.82 7.15 7.39
CA ILE A 48 13.16 7.60 7.83
C ILE A 48 13.10 8.72 8.89
N SER A 49 12.05 9.53 8.91
CA SER A 49 11.93 10.65 9.85
C SER A 49 11.91 10.18 11.31
N GLU A 50 11.27 9.04 11.60
CA GLU A 50 11.24 8.50 12.97
C GLU A 50 12.60 7.91 13.39
N TRP A 51 13.36 7.34 12.44
CA TRP A 51 14.73 6.91 12.68
C TRP A 51 15.63 8.09 13.05
N ILE A 52 15.55 9.18 12.27
CA ILE A 52 16.30 10.42 12.54
C ILE A 52 15.90 11.02 13.90
N ALA A 53 14.60 11.10 14.19
CA ALA A 53 14.11 11.60 15.47
C ALA A 53 14.61 10.77 16.66
N SER A 54 14.65 9.44 16.52
CA SER A 54 15.16 8.53 17.54
C SER A 54 16.67 8.70 17.76
N LEU A 55 17.45 8.79 16.67
CA LEU A 55 18.89 9.06 16.69
C LEU A 55 19.19 10.37 17.44
N ASN A 56 18.49 11.44 17.08
CA ASN A 56 18.65 12.75 17.69
C ASN A 56 18.17 12.78 19.15
N ARG A 57 17.20 11.97 19.56
CA ARG A 57 16.70 11.99 20.94
C ARG A 57 17.62 11.26 21.91
N SER A 58 18.07 10.06 21.54
CA SER A 58 18.60 9.10 22.52
C SER A 58 19.84 8.32 22.08
N PHE A 59 20.22 8.35 20.80
CA PHE A 59 21.29 7.48 20.28
C PHE A 59 22.41 8.28 19.61
N ARG A 60 22.93 9.29 20.31
CA ARG A 60 23.96 10.24 19.80
C ARG A 60 25.32 9.63 19.50
N ASN A 61 25.61 8.42 20.00
CA ASN A 61 26.89 7.74 19.77
C ASN A 61 26.89 6.87 18.50
N TRP A 62 25.74 6.69 17.86
CA TRP A 62 25.63 5.85 16.67
C TRP A 62 26.25 6.53 15.45
N HIS A 63 26.85 5.72 14.59
CA HIS A 63 27.30 6.16 13.26
C HIS A 63 26.19 5.84 12.25
N VAL A 64 25.89 6.80 11.38
CA VAL A 64 24.83 6.70 10.38
C VAL A 64 25.45 6.64 9.00
N TYR A 65 25.15 5.56 8.28
CA TYR A 65 25.55 5.36 6.90
C TYR A 65 24.32 5.46 6.00
N MET A 66 24.35 6.34 5.00
CA MET A 66 23.16 6.63 4.20
C MET A 66 23.47 6.97 2.73
N SER A 67 22.48 6.78 1.86
CA SER A 67 22.55 7.15 0.44
C SER A 67 22.41 8.67 0.26
N ASP A 68 23.08 9.20 -0.75
CA ASP A 68 22.94 10.57 -1.25
C ASP A 68 21.53 10.90 -1.80
N LYS A 69 20.73 9.88 -2.13
CA LYS A 69 19.36 9.99 -2.66
C LYS A 69 18.27 10.21 -1.60
N LEU A 70 18.61 10.11 -0.31
CA LEU A 70 17.67 10.41 0.78
C LEU A 70 17.38 11.91 0.95
N THR A 71 17.84 12.74 0.00
CA THR A 71 17.51 14.16 -0.16
C THR A 71 16.30 14.40 -1.06
N GLU A 72 15.71 13.33 -1.64
CA GLU A 72 14.49 13.42 -2.44
C GLU A 72 13.23 13.60 -1.56
N LYS A 73 12.19 14.26 -2.09
CA LYS A 73 10.96 14.61 -1.34
C LYS A 73 10.27 13.41 -0.69
N GLU A 74 10.43 12.22 -1.25
CA GLU A 74 9.84 10.99 -0.74
C GLU A 74 10.46 10.53 0.59
N TYR A 75 11.61 11.09 0.98
CA TYR A 75 12.35 10.76 2.19
C TYR A 75 12.48 11.98 3.11
N ALA A 76 11.63 12.07 4.13
CA ALA A 76 11.60 13.19 5.10
C ALA A 76 11.57 14.59 4.43
N ASP A 77 10.73 14.76 3.41
CA ASP A 77 10.62 16.00 2.62
C ASP A 77 11.96 16.48 2.02
N GLY A 78 12.89 15.55 1.79
CA GLY A 78 14.23 15.84 1.27
C GLY A 78 15.22 16.41 2.29
N LYS A 79 14.84 16.45 3.57
CA LYS A 79 15.64 17.04 4.65
C LYS A 79 16.30 16.01 5.56
N ALA A 80 16.37 14.74 5.14
CA ALA A 80 16.86 13.66 5.98
C ALA A 80 18.26 13.94 6.54
N LEU A 81 19.19 14.42 5.69
CA LEU A 81 20.55 14.74 6.08
C LEU A 81 20.61 15.97 6.99
N GLU A 82 19.91 17.05 6.63
CA GLU A 82 19.87 18.31 7.41
C GLU A 82 19.22 18.13 8.78
N SER A 83 18.35 17.13 8.92
CA SER A 83 17.63 16.85 10.15
C SER A 83 18.44 16.02 11.14
N LEU A 84 19.59 15.46 10.76
CA LEU A 84 20.46 14.72 11.68
C LEU A 84 21.26 15.67 12.56
N ASP A 85 21.09 15.51 13.87
CA ASP A 85 21.81 16.26 14.90
C ASP A 85 22.91 15.36 15.48
N LEU A 86 23.87 14.98 14.65
CA LEU A 86 25.03 14.16 15.01
C LEU A 86 26.31 14.88 14.57
N ASN A 87 27.47 14.49 15.12
CA ASN A 87 28.74 15.05 14.67
C ASN A 87 29.00 14.63 13.21
N GLU A 88 29.64 15.50 12.42
CA GLU A 88 29.98 15.21 11.01
C GLU A 88 30.77 13.91 10.84
N SER A 89 31.64 13.57 11.80
CA SER A 89 32.42 12.31 11.80
C SER A 89 31.57 11.04 11.96
N GLN A 90 30.31 11.19 12.38
CA GLN A 90 29.37 10.09 12.56
C GLN A 90 28.43 9.93 11.38
N ILE A 91 28.42 10.85 10.42
CA ILE A 91 27.53 10.83 9.25
C ILE A 91 28.35 10.46 8.00
N HIS A 92 28.01 9.34 7.40
CA HIS A 92 28.74 8.75 6.28
C HIS A 92 27.81 8.61 5.08
N VAL A 93 27.95 9.51 4.10
CA VAL A 93 27.15 9.47 2.87
C VAL A 93 27.87 8.64 1.80
N ASN A 94 27.19 7.65 1.23
CA ASN A 94 27.75 6.80 0.18
C ASN A 94 26.66 6.41 -0.85
N SER A 95 26.88 6.76 -2.12
CA SER A 95 25.95 6.45 -3.21
C SER A 95 25.79 4.95 -3.46
N ALA A 96 26.78 4.12 -3.08
CA ALA A 96 26.68 2.66 -3.16
C ALA A 96 25.63 2.05 -2.21
N LEU A 97 25.11 2.84 -1.25
CA LEU A 97 24.00 2.44 -0.38
C LEU A 97 22.64 2.67 -1.04
N HIS A 98 22.59 3.30 -2.22
CA HIS A 98 21.36 3.43 -3.00
C HIS A 98 21.11 2.15 -3.79
N LEU A 99 20.05 1.42 -3.42
CA LEU A 99 19.59 0.27 -4.17
C LEU A 99 18.72 0.74 -5.35
N SER A 100 19.37 1.27 -6.39
CA SER A 100 18.71 1.81 -7.60
C SER A 100 18.10 0.73 -8.50
N VAL A 101 18.60 -0.50 -8.40
CA VAL A 101 18.14 -1.61 -9.23
C VAL A 101 17.30 -2.53 -8.38
N SER A 102 16.00 -2.59 -8.69
CA SER A 102 15.14 -3.62 -8.13
C SER A 102 15.64 -4.98 -8.62
N MET A 103 15.97 -5.88 -7.69
CA MET A 103 16.20 -7.30 -8.01
C MET A 103 14.91 -7.98 -8.51
N ARG A 104 13.75 -7.33 -8.33
CA ARG A 104 12.52 -7.70 -9.04
C ARG A 104 12.62 -7.13 -10.45
N SER A 105 12.39 -7.98 -11.45
CA SER A 105 12.48 -7.68 -12.90
C SER A 105 12.08 -6.25 -13.28
N PHE A 106 12.68 -5.67 -14.33
CA PHE A 106 12.34 -4.36 -14.93
C PHE A 106 10.84 -3.97 -14.89
N ARG A 107 9.94 -4.95 -15.04
CA ARG A 107 8.49 -4.81 -14.87
C ARG A 107 8.06 -4.18 -13.54
N ALA A 108 8.70 -4.53 -12.43
CA ALA A 108 8.37 -4.06 -11.09
C ALA A 108 8.67 -2.56 -10.89
N GLU A 109 9.71 -2.05 -11.56
CA GLU A 109 10.06 -0.63 -11.53
C GLU A 109 9.00 0.19 -12.27
N LYS A 110 8.65 -0.21 -13.51
CA LYS A 110 7.61 0.44 -14.31
C LYS A 110 6.24 0.37 -13.65
N LEU A 111 5.90 -0.76 -13.02
CA LEU A 111 4.66 -0.89 -12.24
C LEU A 111 4.63 0.10 -11.08
N SER A 112 5.74 0.21 -10.33
CA SER A 112 5.82 1.13 -9.19
C SER A 112 5.68 2.59 -9.63
N LEU A 113 6.32 2.95 -10.75
CA LEU A 113 6.18 4.27 -11.36
C LEU A 113 4.75 4.55 -11.83
N PHE A 114 4.11 3.60 -12.51
CA PHE A 114 2.72 3.72 -12.94
C PHE A 114 1.78 3.95 -11.76
N VAL A 115 1.93 3.15 -10.69
CA VAL A 115 1.12 3.29 -9.47
C VAL A 115 1.35 4.65 -8.79
N HIS A 116 2.60 5.13 -8.75
CA HIS A 116 2.88 6.47 -8.26
C HIS A 116 2.14 7.53 -9.07
N GLN A 117 2.25 7.52 -10.41
CA GLN A 117 1.61 8.50 -11.29
C GLN A 117 0.07 8.47 -11.17
N LEU A 118 -0.52 7.28 -11.12
CA LEU A 118 -1.95 7.07 -10.92
C LEU A 118 -2.43 7.67 -9.59
N LEU A 119 -1.73 7.40 -8.49
CA LEU A 119 -2.09 7.95 -7.17
C LEU A 119 -1.79 9.45 -7.05
N SER A 120 -0.85 9.97 -7.84
CA SER A 120 -0.52 11.39 -7.93
C SER A 120 -1.41 12.16 -8.92
N LEU A 121 -2.40 11.51 -9.54
CA LEU A 121 -3.30 12.09 -10.55
C LEU A 121 -2.59 12.65 -11.81
N GLN A 122 -1.44 12.07 -12.15
CA GLN A 122 -0.65 12.38 -13.34
C GLN A 122 -1.13 11.53 -14.52
N LYS A 123 -2.27 11.89 -15.09
CA LYS A 123 -3.01 11.07 -16.06
C LYS A 123 -2.19 10.77 -17.31
N GLU A 124 -1.58 11.79 -17.90
CA GLU A 124 -0.81 11.67 -19.15
C GLU A 124 0.43 10.79 -18.95
N GLU A 125 1.17 11.01 -17.86
CA GLU A 125 2.36 10.22 -17.52
C GLU A 125 1.98 8.78 -17.19
N ALA A 126 0.92 8.56 -16.41
CA ALA A 126 0.42 7.22 -16.11
C ALA A 126 0.03 6.46 -17.39
N ALA A 127 -0.62 7.13 -18.35
CA ALA A 127 -1.01 6.53 -19.61
C ALA A 127 0.21 6.14 -20.48
N LEU A 128 1.29 6.93 -20.45
CA LEU A 128 2.54 6.60 -21.13
C LEU A 128 3.22 5.39 -20.48
N THR A 129 3.37 5.39 -19.16
CA THR A 129 3.99 4.28 -18.42
C THR A 129 3.20 2.98 -18.57
N LEU A 130 1.86 3.05 -18.60
CA LEU A 130 1.00 1.89 -18.82
C LEU A 130 1.28 1.18 -20.17
N LYS A 131 1.61 1.94 -21.22
CA LYS A 131 1.96 1.37 -22.54
C LYS A 131 3.25 0.57 -22.50
N GLU A 132 4.16 0.88 -21.58
CA GLU A 132 5.42 0.14 -21.42
C GLU A 132 5.23 -1.17 -20.61
N LEU A 133 4.07 -1.35 -19.98
CA LEU A 133 3.69 -2.54 -19.21
C LEU A 133 3.02 -3.62 -20.08
N GLU A 134 3.45 -3.82 -21.33
CA GLU A 134 2.80 -4.73 -22.28
C GLU A 134 2.67 -6.17 -21.78
N ASN A 135 3.68 -6.66 -21.04
CA ASN A 135 3.74 -8.01 -20.48
C ASN A 135 3.27 -8.08 -19.01
N TYR A 136 2.51 -7.07 -18.57
CA TYR A 136 1.88 -7.02 -17.25
C TYR A 136 0.46 -6.49 -17.41
N PRO A 137 -0.54 -7.36 -17.65
CA PRO A 137 -1.89 -6.90 -17.92
C PRO A 137 -2.50 -6.25 -16.66
N ILE A 138 -2.99 -5.02 -16.85
CA ILE A 138 -3.83 -4.31 -15.90
C ILE A 138 -5.18 -4.10 -16.59
N VAL A 139 -6.23 -4.68 -16.01
CA VAL A 139 -7.59 -4.60 -16.55
C VAL A 139 -8.55 -4.07 -15.50
N LEU A 140 -9.70 -3.56 -15.95
CA LEU A 140 -10.69 -2.90 -15.12
C LEU A 140 -12.07 -3.55 -15.32
N THR A 141 -12.83 -3.72 -14.25
CA THR A 141 -14.22 -4.18 -14.35
C THR A 141 -15.09 -3.66 -13.21
N ARG A 142 -16.41 -3.69 -13.42
CA ARG A 142 -17.42 -3.40 -12.39
C ARG A 142 -17.87 -4.65 -11.63
N SER A 143 -17.54 -5.84 -12.13
CA SER A 143 -18.06 -7.12 -11.61
C SER A 143 -16.96 -7.92 -10.93
N LEU A 144 -17.18 -8.23 -9.65
CA LEU A 144 -16.29 -9.13 -8.92
C LEU A 144 -16.24 -10.52 -9.57
N ASP A 145 -17.36 -11.05 -10.06
CA ASP A 145 -17.40 -12.35 -10.71
C ASP A 145 -16.57 -12.40 -11.98
N LYS A 146 -16.64 -11.35 -12.82
CA LYS A 146 -15.77 -11.21 -13.99
C LYS A 146 -14.29 -11.16 -13.60
N ALA A 147 -13.95 -10.44 -12.53
CA ALA A 147 -12.58 -10.39 -12.02
C ALA A 147 -12.10 -11.77 -11.56
N LYS A 148 -12.94 -12.54 -10.84
CA LYS A 148 -12.62 -13.91 -10.42
C LYS A 148 -12.41 -14.83 -11.62
N GLN A 149 -13.28 -14.76 -12.63
CA GLN A 149 -13.13 -15.52 -13.87
C GLN A 149 -11.85 -15.14 -14.61
N TRP A 150 -11.54 -13.86 -14.69
CA TRP A 150 -10.32 -13.36 -15.33
C TRP A 150 -9.08 -13.94 -14.64
N LEU A 151 -8.98 -13.86 -13.31
CA LEU A 151 -7.85 -14.43 -12.57
C LEU A 151 -7.68 -15.93 -12.84
N LYS A 152 -8.78 -16.71 -12.74
CA LYS A 152 -8.76 -18.17 -12.98
C LYS A 152 -8.36 -18.53 -14.40
N SER A 153 -8.68 -17.69 -15.39
CA SER A 153 -8.30 -17.91 -16.79
C SER A 153 -6.85 -17.56 -17.11
N HIS A 154 -6.20 -16.72 -16.30
CA HIS A 154 -4.82 -16.26 -16.52
C HIS A 154 -3.81 -17.07 -15.73
N ALA A 155 -4.16 -17.47 -14.50
CA ALA A 155 -3.30 -18.26 -13.65
C ALA A 155 -3.02 -19.64 -14.26
N ARG A 156 -1.75 -20.08 -14.19
CA ARG A 156 -1.31 -21.37 -14.71
C ARG A 156 -0.63 -22.19 -13.63
N GLY A 157 -0.88 -23.50 -13.63
CA GLY A 157 -0.21 -24.43 -12.72
C GLY A 157 -0.39 -24.02 -11.25
N SER A 158 0.73 -23.80 -10.55
CA SER A 158 0.74 -23.44 -9.12
C SER A 158 0.77 -21.92 -8.86
N GLU A 159 0.46 -21.08 -9.85
CA GLU A 159 0.42 -19.63 -9.68
C GLU A 159 -0.67 -19.22 -8.68
N ARG A 160 -0.30 -18.30 -7.78
CA ARG A 160 -1.20 -17.79 -6.74
C ARG A 160 -1.96 -16.57 -7.23
N TYR A 161 -3.24 -16.51 -6.88
CA TYR A 161 -4.05 -15.34 -7.12
C TYR A 161 -4.97 -15.06 -5.95
N GLY A 162 -5.33 -13.80 -5.73
CA GLY A 162 -6.05 -13.42 -4.52
C GLY A 162 -6.80 -12.10 -4.59
N LEU A 163 -7.75 -11.93 -3.67
CA LEU A 163 -8.51 -10.70 -3.46
C LEU A 163 -7.79 -9.78 -2.48
N LEU A 164 -7.61 -8.52 -2.87
CA LEU A 164 -6.97 -7.48 -2.08
C LEU A 164 -7.88 -6.26 -1.99
N ALA A 165 -7.96 -5.61 -0.82
CA ALA A 165 -8.73 -4.38 -0.64
C ALA A 165 -8.19 -3.54 0.52
N SER A 166 -8.47 -2.23 0.52
CA SER A 166 -8.15 -1.33 1.62
C SER A 166 -8.87 -1.75 2.91
N SER A 167 -8.20 -1.69 4.05
CA SER A 167 -8.81 -1.92 5.38
C SER A 167 -9.96 -0.95 5.71
N LYS A 168 -10.05 0.17 4.99
CA LYS A 168 -11.10 1.20 5.13
C LYS A 168 -12.23 1.04 4.09
N ALA A 169 -12.11 0.09 3.16
CA ALA A 169 -13.06 -0.18 2.07
C ALA A 169 -14.30 -0.98 2.54
N GLU A 170 -15.02 -0.43 3.52
CA GLU A 170 -16.12 -1.13 4.19
C GLU A 170 -17.36 -1.36 3.30
N ARG A 171 -17.57 -0.55 2.24
CA ARG A 171 -18.74 -0.70 1.37
C ARG A 171 -18.56 -1.76 0.30
N LEU A 172 -17.37 -2.32 0.13
CA LEU A 172 -17.17 -3.54 -0.66
C LEU A 172 -17.94 -4.75 -0.11
N LYS A 173 -18.46 -4.67 1.14
CA LYS A 173 -19.40 -5.66 1.68
C LYS A 173 -20.64 -5.85 0.81
N ALA A 174 -21.03 -4.82 0.03
CA ALA A 174 -22.13 -4.91 -0.92
C ALA A 174 -21.86 -5.85 -2.11
N ILE A 175 -20.59 -6.15 -2.39
CA ILE A 175 -20.16 -7.12 -3.40
C ILE A 175 -19.48 -8.34 -2.75
N SER A 176 -19.90 -8.68 -1.53
CA SER A 176 -19.41 -9.86 -0.78
C SER A 176 -17.93 -9.84 -0.38
N ILE A 177 -17.29 -8.67 -0.31
CA ILE A 177 -15.93 -8.52 0.22
C ILE A 177 -15.99 -7.96 1.64
N ASN A 178 -15.53 -8.73 2.62
CA ASN A 178 -15.53 -8.31 4.02
C ASN A 178 -14.11 -8.02 4.54
N VAL A 179 -13.67 -6.77 4.43
CA VAL A 179 -12.33 -6.32 4.87
C VAL A 179 -12.13 -6.33 6.40
N ARG A 180 -13.21 -6.51 7.18
CA ARG A 180 -13.14 -6.62 8.65
C ARG A 180 -12.85 -8.05 9.11
N TYR A 181 -13.18 -9.04 8.28
CA TYR A 181 -12.76 -10.41 8.55
C TYR A 181 -11.24 -10.50 8.43
N GLN A 182 -10.61 -11.18 9.39
CA GLN A 182 -9.15 -11.34 9.43
C GLN A 182 -8.86 -12.83 9.19
N PRO A 183 -8.77 -13.26 7.92
CA PRO A 183 -8.44 -14.64 7.60
C PRO A 183 -7.04 -14.98 8.09
N ASP A 184 -6.77 -16.27 8.28
CA ASP A 184 -5.42 -16.74 8.55
C ASP A 184 -4.57 -16.58 7.30
N PHE A 185 -3.74 -15.54 7.31
CA PHE A 185 -2.89 -15.21 6.17
C PHE A 185 -1.88 -16.32 5.86
N VAL A 186 -1.46 -17.14 6.83
CA VAL A 186 -0.55 -18.26 6.58
C VAL A 186 -1.23 -19.27 5.67
N HIS A 187 -2.46 -19.67 6.01
CA HIS A 187 -3.25 -20.56 5.17
C HIS A 187 -3.57 -19.92 3.81
N TRP A 188 -3.90 -18.64 3.81
CA TRP A 188 -4.20 -17.89 2.57
C TRP A 188 -3.07 -17.91 1.55
N PHE A 189 -1.81 -17.81 1.99
CA PHE A 189 -0.64 -17.84 1.09
C PHE A 189 -0.16 -19.26 0.76
N LEU A 190 -0.29 -20.22 1.68
CA LEU A 190 0.40 -21.51 1.58
C LEU A 190 -0.51 -22.67 1.13
N GLU A 191 -1.81 -22.64 1.44
CA GLU A 191 -2.71 -23.76 1.11
C GLU A 191 -3.03 -23.84 -0.38
N ASP A 192 -3.27 -25.04 -0.88
CA ASP A 192 -3.60 -25.29 -2.29
C ASP A 192 -5.05 -24.90 -2.66
N GLU A 193 -5.40 -25.06 -3.93
CA GLU A 193 -6.70 -24.66 -4.49
C GLU A 193 -7.91 -25.45 -3.93
N ASN A 194 -7.70 -26.58 -3.26
CA ASN A 194 -8.76 -27.38 -2.65
C ASN A 194 -9.11 -26.88 -1.24
N ASP A 195 -8.31 -25.98 -0.66
CA ASP A 195 -8.61 -25.34 0.61
C ASP A 195 -9.35 -24.02 0.40
N ILE A 196 -10.55 -23.90 0.97
CA ILE A 196 -11.37 -22.68 0.90
C ILE A 196 -10.68 -21.45 1.51
N ARG A 197 -9.70 -21.67 2.40
CA ARG A 197 -8.93 -20.61 3.05
C ARG A 197 -7.81 -20.09 2.15
N SER A 198 -7.47 -20.82 1.08
CA SER A 198 -6.45 -20.41 0.13
C SER A 198 -6.85 -19.16 -0.63
N SER A 199 -5.85 -18.34 -0.97
CA SER A 199 -6.02 -17.21 -1.90
C SER A 199 -6.71 -17.61 -3.21
N ASN A 200 -6.40 -18.80 -3.73
CA ASN A 200 -6.95 -19.33 -4.97
C ASN A 200 -8.46 -19.59 -4.92
N ALA A 201 -9.05 -19.71 -3.72
CA ALA A 201 -10.50 -19.83 -3.56
C ALA A 201 -11.25 -18.53 -3.90
N LEU A 202 -10.58 -17.37 -3.79
CA LEU A 202 -11.16 -16.04 -4.01
C LEU A 202 -12.40 -15.76 -3.15
N GLU A 203 -12.41 -16.27 -1.92
CA GLU A 203 -13.47 -16.05 -0.94
C GLU A 203 -13.04 -15.02 0.11
N ASP A 204 -11.82 -15.17 0.62
CA ASP A 204 -11.23 -14.29 1.61
C ASP A 204 -10.34 -13.20 1.00
N THR A 205 -10.47 -11.99 1.51
CA THR A 205 -9.70 -10.81 1.09
C THR A 205 -8.65 -10.48 2.13
N LEU A 206 -7.44 -10.14 1.69
CA LEU A 206 -6.41 -9.55 2.54
C LEU A 206 -6.33 -8.04 2.37
N THR A 207 -6.01 -7.36 3.48
CA THR A 207 -5.78 -5.92 3.52
C THR A 207 -4.30 -5.58 3.38
N GLU A 208 -4.00 -4.30 3.15
CA GLU A 208 -2.65 -3.76 2.99
C GLU A 208 -1.69 -4.23 4.11
N PHE A 209 -2.18 -4.36 5.34
CA PHE A 209 -1.40 -4.76 6.50
C PHE A 209 -0.93 -6.22 6.47
N LYS A 210 -1.68 -7.10 5.81
CA LYS A 210 -1.35 -8.54 5.74
C LYS A 210 -0.48 -8.88 4.54
N VAL A 211 -0.57 -8.09 3.48
CA VAL A 211 0.17 -8.32 2.23
C VAL A 211 1.44 -7.47 2.11
N GLN A 212 1.68 -6.54 3.02
CA GLN A 212 2.93 -5.79 3.07
C GLN A 212 4.12 -6.77 3.20
N GLY A 213 5.07 -6.67 2.27
CA GLY A 213 6.24 -7.56 2.21
C GLY A 213 5.98 -8.96 1.63
N LEU A 214 4.74 -9.29 1.27
CA LEU A 214 4.35 -10.53 0.60
C LEU A 214 3.84 -10.23 -0.82
N GLU A 215 3.88 -11.22 -1.69
CA GLU A 215 3.51 -11.10 -3.10
C GLU A 215 2.69 -12.31 -3.56
N ILE A 216 1.86 -12.12 -4.57
CA ILE A 216 1.13 -13.17 -5.30
C ILE A 216 1.37 -13.00 -6.79
N ASP A 217 1.09 -14.02 -7.59
CA ASP A 217 1.31 -13.93 -9.04
C ASP A 217 0.29 -12.99 -9.68
N TRP A 218 -0.99 -13.12 -9.32
CA TRP A 218 -2.08 -12.30 -9.86
C TRP A 218 -2.96 -11.72 -8.74
N ALA A 219 -3.44 -10.48 -8.89
CA ALA A 219 -4.32 -9.88 -7.89
C ALA A 219 -5.62 -9.35 -8.49
N CYS A 220 -6.71 -9.49 -7.74
CA CYS A 220 -7.86 -8.61 -7.86
C CYS A 220 -7.76 -7.55 -6.78
N VAL A 221 -7.61 -6.29 -7.17
CA VAL A 221 -7.64 -5.15 -6.23
C VAL A 221 -9.03 -4.52 -6.31
N ALA A 222 -9.82 -4.71 -5.25
CA ALA A 222 -11.14 -4.10 -5.13
C ALA A 222 -11.01 -2.71 -4.49
N TRP A 223 -11.51 -1.70 -5.20
CA TRP A 223 -11.39 -0.28 -4.86
C TRP A 223 -12.74 0.25 -4.40
N ASP A 224 -12.77 0.92 -3.25
CA ASP A 224 -13.99 1.47 -2.67
C ASP A 224 -14.01 3.00 -2.66
N ALA A 225 -15.17 3.57 -2.35
CA ALA A 225 -15.35 5.02 -2.22
C ALA A 225 -14.65 5.63 -0.98
N ASP A 226 -13.83 4.86 -0.25
CA ASP A 226 -13.01 5.35 0.87
C ASP A 226 -11.89 6.28 0.39
N LEU A 227 -11.31 5.97 -0.79
CA LEU A 227 -10.41 6.84 -1.53
C LEU A 227 -11.05 7.15 -2.89
N ARG A 228 -11.61 8.35 -3.02
CA ARG A 228 -12.39 8.75 -4.20
C ARG A 228 -11.98 10.12 -4.70
N LEU A 229 -12.31 10.42 -5.94
CA LEU A 229 -12.02 11.74 -6.52
C LEU A 229 -12.93 12.82 -5.93
N SER A 230 -12.38 14.02 -5.80
CA SER A 230 -13.17 15.23 -5.58
C SER A 230 -14.12 15.49 -6.76
N LYS A 231 -15.15 16.31 -6.56
CA LYS A 231 -16.16 16.60 -7.60
C LYS A 231 -15.57 17.20 -8.88
N ASP A 232 -14.48 17.94 -8.77
CA ASP A 232 -13.73 18.54 -9.88
C ASP A 232 -12.61 17.63 -10.42
N HIS A 233 -12.46 16.42 -9.86
CA HIS A 233 -11.50 15.40 -10.26
C HIS A 233 -10.02 15.84 -10.16
N THR A 234 -9.71 16.83 -9.31
CA THR A 234 -8.36 17.39 -9.16
C THR A 234 -7.55 16.77 -8.02
N LYS A 235 -8.21 16.06 -7.09
CA LYS A 235 -7.55 15.46 -5.92
C LYS A 235 -8.27 14.21 -5.43
N TRP A 236 -7.53 13.36 -4.73
CA TRP A 236 -8.10 12.33 -3.90
C TRP A 236 -8.70 12.93 -2.61
N GLU A 237 -9.91 12.49 -2.29
CA GLU A 237 -10.57 12.73 -1.02
C GLU A 237 -10.55 11.46 -0.17
N HIS A 238 -10.38 11.66 1.13
CA HIS A 238 -10.04 10.61 2.09
C HIS A 238 -11.16 10.39 3.09
N TYR A 239 -11.75 9.20 3.06
CA TYR A 239 -12.89 8.85 3.89
C TYR A 239 -12.71 7.51 4.61
N GLN A 240 -13.49 7.33 5.67
CA GLN A 240 -13.65 6.07 6.41
C GLN A 240 -15.10 5.95 6.89
N LEU A 241 -15.62 4.73 7.00
CA LEU A 241 -17.01 4.47 7.38
C LEU A 241 -17.13 3.77 8.75
N ARG A 242 -16.66 4.40 9.82
CA ARG A 242 -16.61 3.75 11.15
C ARG A 242 -17.97 3.42 11.76
N SER A 243 -18.99 4.25 11.49
CA SER A 243 -20.32 4.11 12.10
C SER A 243 -21.27 3.26 11.27
N GLY A 244 -20.87 2.81 10.07
CA GLY A 244 -21.74 2.15 9.10
C GLY A 244 -22.79 3.06 8.42
N THR A 245 -23.01 4.28 8.93
CA THR A 245 -24.11 5.15 8.49
C THR A 245 -23.68 6.33 7.63
N LYS A 246 -22.46 6.84 7.80
CA LYS A 246 -21.99 8.03 7.06
C LYS A 246 -20.48 8.04 6.91
N TRP A 247 -20.02 8.38 5.71
CA TRP A 247 -18.61 8.63 5.44
C TRP A 247 -18.06 9.79 6.27
N GLN A 248 -16.95 9.55 6.95
CA GLN A 248 -16.24 10.54 7.76
C GLN A 248 -14.94 10.93 7.06
N ASN A 249 -14.69 12.24 6.94
CA ASN A 249 -13.43 12.75 6.42
C ASN A 249 -12.26 12.35 7.31
N ILE A 250 -11.17 11.88 6.71
CA ILE A 250 -9.89 11.72 7.38
C ILE A 250 -9.21 13.08 7.36
N ASN A 251 -9.19 13.78 8.48
CA ASN A 251 -8.66 15.15 8.54
C ASN A 251 -7.16 15.24 8.82
N LYS A 252 -6.60 14.25 9.53
CA LYS A 252 -5.17 14.24 9.86
C LYS A 252 -4.34 13.95 8.60
N PRO A 253 -3.43 14.85 8.17
CA PRO A 253 -2.63 14.66 6.95
C PRO A 253 -1.92 13.31 6.87
N ILE A 254 -1.23 12.92 7.95
CA ILE A 254 -0.54 11.62 8.04
C ILE A 254 -1.48 10.42 7.80
N ASN A 255 -2.74 10.49 8.24
CA ASN A 255 -3.69 9.40 8.01
C ASN A 255 -4.21 9.36 6.55
N ARG A 256 -4.15 10.48 5.84
CA ARG A 256 -4.46 10.56 4.40
C ARG A 256 -3.32 9.92 3.60
N GLU A 257 -2.09 10.24 3.96
CA GLU A 257 -0.89 9.60 3.41
C GLU A 257 -0.93 8.08 3.61
N TYR A 258 -1.23 7.61 4.83
CA TYR A 258 -1.42 6.17 5.09
C TYR A 258 -2.50 5.53 4.19
N GLN A 259 -3.55 6.26 3.81
CA GLN A 259 -4.57 5.74 2.89
C GLN A 259 -4.05 5.66 1.45
N ILE A 260 -3.32 6.66 0.96
CA ILE A 260 -2.64 6.58 -0.35
C ILE A 260 -1.65 5.41 -0.36
N ASN A 261 -0.85 5.29 0.69
CA ASN A 261 0.15 4.24 0.83
C ASN A 261 -0.49 2.85 0.89
N ALA A 262 -1.66 2.71 1.52
CA ALA A 262 -2.42 1.45 1.48
C ALA A 262 -2.73 1.03 0.04
N TYR A 263 -3.24 1.93 -0.79
CA TYR A 263 -3.48 1.65 -2.20
C TYR A 263 -2.18 1.40 -2.98
N ARG A 264 -1.08 2.12 -2.68
CA ARG A 264 0.24 1.86 -3.27
C ARG A 264 0.73 0.44 -2.96
N VAL A 265 0.57 -0.02 -1.73
CA VAL A 265 0.91 -1.39 -1.33
C VAL A 265 0.07 -2.38 -2.11
N LEU A 266 -1.26 -2.25 -2.10
CA LEU A 266 -2.20 -3.17 -2.76
C LEU A 266 -1.92 -3.31 -4.27
N LEU A 267 -1.72 -2.19 -4.96
CA LEU A 267 -1.49 -2.13 -6.41
C LEU A 267 -0.09 -2.63 -6.82
N THR A 268 0.80 -2.94 -5.88
CA THR A 268 2.15 -3.45 -6.18
C THR A 268 2.38 -4.87 -5.70
N ARG A 269 1.32 -5.59 -5.29
CA ARG A 269 1.44 -6.97 -4.75
C ARG A 269 1.50 -8.07 -5.80
N ALA A 270 0.97 -7.82 -7.00
CA ALA A 270 0.91 -8.83 -8.05
C ALA A 270 2.19 -8.83 -8.90
N ARG A 271 2.74 -10.01 -9.17
CA ARG A 271 3.98 -10.18 -9.94
C ARG A 271 3.76 -10.25 -11.46
N GLN A 272 2.59 -10.72 -11.90
CA GLN A 272 2.31 -10.98 -13.31
C GLN A 272 1.26 -10.05 -13.90
N GLY A 273 0.22 -9.71 -13.14
CA GLY A 273 -0.85 -8.82 -13.61
C GLY A 273 -1.96 -8.65 -12.58
N MET A 274 -2.85 -7.70 -12.82
CA MET A 274 -3.97 -7.46 -11.91
C MET A 274 -5.26 -7.06 -12.62
N VAL A 275 -6.38 -7.34 -11.96
CA VAL A 275 -7.68 -6.79 -12.28
C VAL A 275 -8.11 -5.81 -11.19
N LEU A 276 -8.51 -4.61 -11.60
CA LEU A 276 -9.09 -3.59 -10.73
C LEU A 276 -10.62 -3.74 -10.75
N VAL A 277 -11.22 -3.81 -9.58
CA VAL A 277 -12.69 -3.83 -9.43
C VAL A 277 -13.14 -2.54 -8.76
N VAL A 278 -13.88 -1.72 -9.50
CA VAL A 278 -14.59 -0.57 -8.94
C VAL A 278 -16.09 -0.86 -9.08
N PRO A 279 -16.82 -1.21 -8.02
CA PRO A 279 -18.22 -1.62 -8.16
C PRO A 279 -19.10 -0.46 -8.66
N ASN A 280 -20.31 -0.77 -9.12
CA ASN A 280 -21.32 0.27 -9.30
C ASN A 280 -21.78 0.81 -7.94
N GLY A 281 -22.16 2.08 -7.91
CA GLY A 281 -22.94 2.61 -6.80
C GLY A 281 -24.34 1.99 -6.73
N ASP A 282 -25.05 2.31 -5.66
CA ASP A 282 -26.42 1.90 -5.47
C ASP A 282 -27.39 2.89 -6.13
N CYS A 283 -28.25 2.35 -7.00
CA CYS A 283 -29.37 3.06 -7.62
C CYS A 283 -30.71 2.50 -7.13
N GLY A 284 -30.72 1.81 -5.98
CA GLY A 284 -31.90 1.19 -5.39
C GLY A 284 -32.93 2.22 -4.92
N VAL A 285 -34.10 1.74 -4.53
CA VAL A 285 -35.18 2.56 -3.97
C VAL A 285 -35.64 1.97 -2.63
N PRO A 286 -35.38 2.63 -1.48
CA PRO A 286 -34.59 3.86 -1.34
C PRO A 286 -33.09 3.62 -1.60
N PRO A 287 -32.33 4.64 -2.07
CA PRO A 287 -30.92 4.48 -2.40
C PRO A 287 -30.06 4.39 -1.13
N ASP A 288 -29.03 3.56 -1.17
CA ASP A 288 -27.96 3.56 -0.18
C ASP A 288 -27.09 4.81 -0.31
N GLU A 289 -27.30 5.78 0.57
CA GLU A 289 -26.56 7.05 0.61
C GLU A 289 -25.05 6.89 0.84
N THR A 290 -24.60 5.72 1.31
CA THR A 290 -23.18 5.40 1.49
C THR A 290 -22.54 4.81 0.25
N ARG A 291 -23.31 4.55 -0.82
CA ARG A 291 -22.82 3.99 -2.09
C ARG A 291 -23.23 4.81 -3.30
N LYS A 292 -23.10 6.13 -3.26
CA LYS A 292 -23.52 6.97 -4.38
C LYS A 292 -22.79 6.62 -5.69
N PRO A 293 -23.49 6.48 -6.83
CA PRO A 293 -22.89 6.18 -8.13
C PRO A 293 -21.74 7.13 -8.50
N GLU A 294 -21.92 8.43 -8.27
CA GLU A 294 -20.93 9.46 -8.60
C GLU A 294 -19.52 9.19 -8.03
N TRP A 295 -19.43 8.55 -6.84
CA TRP A 295 -18.15 8.26 -6.20
C TRP A 295 -17.40 7.14 -6.90
N TYR A 296 -18.11 6.09 -7.28
CA TYR A 296 -17.52 4.95 -7.98
C TYR A 296 -17.29 5.26 -9.45
N ASP A 297 -18.19 5.99 -10.08
CA ASP A 297 -18.08 6.39 -11.48
C ASP A 297 -16.88 7.30 -11.73
N GLY A 298 -16.62 8.25 -10.81
CA GLY A 298 -15.42 9.08 -10.88
C GLY A 298 -14.14 8.23 -10.91
N ILE A 299 -14.00 7.26 -10.00
CA ILE A 299 -12.82 6.38 -9.93
C ILE A 299 -12.70 5.55 -11.21
N TYR A 300 -13.80 4.91 -11.63
CA TYR A 300 -13.79 4.05 -12.81
C TYR A 300 -13.44 4.80 -14.09
N ASN A 301 -14.04 5.97 -14.28
CA ASN A 301 -13.80 6.79 -15.46
C ASN A 301 -12.36 7.28 -15.49
N TYR A 302 -11.79 7.70 -14.35
CA TYR A 302 -10.39 8.07 -14.26
C TYR A 302 -9.45 6.93 -14.68
N LEU A 303 -9.67 5.72 -14.15
CA LEU A 303 -8.87 4.53 -14.52
C LEU A 303 -9.01 4.19 -16.01
N LYS A 304 -10.21 4.28 -16.56
CA LYS A 304 -10.48 4.07 -17.99
C LYS A 304 -9.83 5.12 -18.87
N GLU A 305 -9.84 6.38 -18.43
CA GLU A 305 -9.24 7.52 -19.12
C GLU A 305 -7.70 7.47 -19.16
N ILE A 306 -7.05 6.83 -18.18
CA ILE A 306 -5.61 6.49 -18.24
C ILE A 306 -5.33 5.47 -19.37
N GLY A 307 -6.33 4.69 -19.77
CA GLY A 307 -6.23 3.67 -20.82
C GLY A 307 -6.25 2.24 -20.30
N ILE A 308 -6.63 2.00 -19.03
CA ILE A 308 -6.82 0.65 -18.49
C ILE A 308 -8.00 0.00 -19.21
N LYS A 309 -7.79 -1.20 -19.77
CA LYS A 309 -8.78 -1.89 -20.59
C LYS A 309 -9.89 -2.50 -19.74
N GLU A 310 -11.13 -2.32 -20.18
CA GLU A 310 -12.33 -2.87 -19.53
C GLU A 310 -12.60 -4.33 -19.97
N ILE A 311 -13.03 -5.17 -19.02
CA ILE A 311 -13.45 -6.57 -19.24
C ILE A 311 -14.86 -6.86 -18.67
#